data_AF-A0A838S6P2-F1
#
_entry.id   AF-A0A838S6P2-F1
#
_cell.length_a   1.000
_cell.length_b   1.000
_cell.length_c   1.000
_cell.angle_alpha   90.00
_cell.angle_beta   90.00
_cell.angle_gamma   90.00
#
_symmetry.space_group_name_H-M   'P 1'
#
loop_
_entity.id
_entity.type
_entity.pdbx_description
1 polymer ?
#
loop_
_entity_poly.entity_id
_entity_poly.type
_entity_poly.pdbx_seq_one_letter_code
_entity_poly.pdbx_strand_id
1 'polypeptide(L)'
;MRNLAGTLHRASATLDSIGASVPGAPDAGEVSPAMADVLSHLTRGAGELVVGTAVAGYELSKGADDFDASEGAVERSFRGPR
;
A
#
# COMPACT_ATOMS: atom_id res chain seq x y z
N MET A 1 4.04 -18.76 6.89
CA MET A 1 3.41 -17.53 7.43
C MET A 1 2.92 -16.67 6.28
N ARG A 2 1.71 -16.12 6.38
CA ARG A 2 1.19 -15.16 5.40
C ARG A 2 1.88 -13.82 5.67
N ASN A 3 2.87 -13.46 4.85
CA ASN A 3 3.61 -12.19 5.01
C ASN A 3 2.63 -11.01 4.82
N LEU A 4 2.50 -10.16 5.85
CA LEU A 4 1.65 -8.97 5.83
C LEU A 4 2.08 -7.97 4.74
N ALA A 5 3.37 -7.88 4.41
CA ALA A 5 3.85 -7.10 3.27
C ALA A 5 3.30 -7.63 1.94
N GLY A 6 3.21 -8.96 1.79
CA GLY A 6 2.59 -9.59 0.62
C GLY A 6 1.06 -9.43 0.55
N THR A 7 0.40 -9.12 1.67
CA THR A 7 -1.02 -8.77 1.71
C THR A 7 -1.22 -7.30 1.35
N LEU A 8 -0.40 -6.39 1.89
CA LEU A 8 -0.43 -4.96 1.59
C LEU A 8 -0.10 -4.68 0.12
N HIS A 9 0.91 -5.35 -0.44
CA HIS A 9 1.26 -5.24 -1.85
C HIS A 9 0.11 -5.65 -2.78
N ARG A 10 -0.59 -6.75 -2.45
CA ARG A 10 -1.77 -7.20 -3.21
C ARG A 10 -2.94 -6.24 -3.08
N ALA A 11 -3.16 -5.69 -1.88
CA ALA A 11 -4.19 -4.68 -1.66
C ALA A 11 -3.93 -3.42 -2.49
N SER A 12 -2.70 -2.90 -2.49
CA SER A 12 -2.31 -1.76 -3.34
C SER A 12 -2.50 -2.05 -4.83
N ALA A 13 -2.06 -3.21 -5.33
CA ALA A 13 -2.25 -3.58 -6.74
C ALA A 13 -3.72 -3.72 -7.13
N THR A 14 -4.56 -4.20 -6.20
CA THR A 14 -6.00 -4.31 -6.41
C THR A 14 -6.65 -2.93 -6.51
N LEU A 15 -6.27 -2.00 -5.62
CA LEU A 15 -6.77 -0.63 -5.64
C LEU A 15 -6.34 0.12 -6.92
N ASP A 16 -5.12 -0.08 -7.39
CA ASP A 16 -4.62 0.49 -8.65
C ASP A 16 -5.42 -0.03 -9.86
N SER A 17 -5.70 -1.35 -9.90
CA SER A 17 -6.54 -1.95 -10.94
C SER A 17 -7.97 -1.43 -10.93
N ILE A 18 -8.54 -1.17 -9.74
CA ILE A 18 -9.87 -0.57 -9.60
C ILE A 18 -9.85 0.85 -10.14
N GLY A 19 -8.83 1.65 -9.81
CA GLY A 19 -8.62 2.99 -10.35
C GLY A 19 -8.61 3.03 -11.88
N ALA A 20 -7.92 2.09 -12.52
CA ALA A 20 -7.89 1.96 -13.98
C ALA A 20 -9.24 1.52 -14.59
N SER A 21 -10.12 0.91 -13.80
CA SER A 21 -11.44 0.44 -14.23
C SER A 21 -12.57 1.46 -14.05
N VAL A 22 -12.31 2.60 -13.40
CA VAL A 22 -13.33 3.63 -13.16
C VAL A 22 -13.69 4.27 -14.51
N PRO A 23 -14.96 4.14 -14.97
CA PRO A 23 -15.38 4.82 -16.19
C PRO A 23 -15.32 6.34 -15.99
N GLY A 24 -15.10 7.08 -17.08
CA GLY A 24 -15.15 8.54 -17.05
C GLY A 24 -16.46 9.06 -16.43
N ALA A 25 -16.44 10.30 -15.92
CA ALA A 25 -17.55 10.90 -15.19
C ALA A 25 -18.90 10.64 -15.89
N PRO A 26 -19.90 10.06 -15.19
CA PRO A 26 -21.20 9.79 -15.79
C PRO A 26 -21.82 11.09 -16.29
N ASP A 27 -22.36 11.09 -17.52
CA ASP A 27 -23.17 12.20 -17.99
C ASP A 27 -24.46 12.25 -17.16
N ALA A 28 -24.54 13.23 -16.28
CA ALA A 28 -25.65 13.42 -15.36
C ALA A 28 -26.44 14.71 -15.68
N GLY A 29 -26.26 15.28 -16.88
CA GLY A 29 -26.88 16.56 -17.24
C GLY A 29 -26.43 17.70 -16.32
N GLU A 30 -27.37 18.45 -15.74
CA GLU A 30 -27.08 19.62 -14.88
C GLU A 30 -26.30 19.28 -13.60
N VAL A 31 -26.38 18.05 -13.10
CA VAL A 31 -25.66 17.61 -11.89
C VAL A 31 -24.28 17.03 -12.20
N SER A 32 -23.87 16.98 -13.47
CA SER A 32 -22.53 16.52 -13.87
C SER A 32 -21.38 17.23 -13.13
N PRO A 33 -21.42 18.56 -12.88
CA PRO A 33 -20.37 19.24 -12.12
C PRO A 33 -20.29 18.76 -10.66
N ALA A 34 -21.43 18.54 -10.01
CA ALA A 34 -21.48 18.05 -8.63
C ALA A 34 -20.99 16.60 -8.55
N MET A 35 -21.36 15.76 -9.53
CA MET A 35 -20.87 14.39 -9.62
C MET A 35 -19.35 14.34 -9.90
N ALA A 36 -18.84 15.21 -10.76
CA ALA A 36 -17.41 15.32 -11.01
C ALA A 36 -16.64 15.72 -9.74
N ASP A 37 -17.20 16.59 -8.91
CA ASP A 37 -16.59 17.01 -7.64
C ASP A 37 -16.56 15.87 -6.62
N VAL A 38 -17.68 15.15 -6.46
CA VAL A 38 -17.74 13.94 -5.61
C VAL A 38 -16.75 12.87 -6.07
N LEU A 39 -16.66 12.62 -7.38
CA LEU A 39 -15.71 11.67 -7.96
C LEU A 39 -14.27 12.12 -7.72
N SER A 40 -13.96 13.40 -7.90
CA SER A 40 -12.64 13.98 -7.62
C SER A 40 -12.22 13.75 -6.17
N HIS A 41 -13.12 14.00 -5.22
CA HIS A 41 -12.89 13.75 -3.80
C HIS A 41 -12.64 12.26 -3.50
N LEU A 42 -13.45 11.38 -4.09
CA LEU A 42 -13.32 9.94 -3.92
C LEU A 42 -11.98 9.44 -4.49
N THR A 43 -11.63 9.86 -5.71
CA THR A 43 -10.37 9.48 -6.36
C THR A 43 -9.16 9.99 -5.60
N ARG A 44 -9.22 11.21 -5.04
CA ARG A 44 -8.14 11.73 -4.18
C ARG A 44 -7.95 10.86 -2.94
N GLY A 45 -9.02 10.57 -2.21
CA GLY A 45 -8.96 9.72 -1.01
C GLY A 45 -8.49 8.29 -1.30
N ALA A 46 -8.93 7.72 -2.43
CA ALA A 46 -8.46 6.41 -2.88
C ALA A 46 -6.96 6.41 -3.23
N GLY A 47 -6.47 7.48 -3.89
CA GLY A 47 -5.05 7.64 -4.18
C GLY A 47 -4.19 7.74 -2.92
N GLU A 48 -4.61 8.52 -1.93
CA GLU A 48 -3.94 8.63 -0.63
C GLU A 48 -3.89 7.27 0.09
N LEU A 49 -4.98 6.49 0.05
CA LEU A 49 -5.04 5.15 0.62
C LEU A 49 -4.06 4.18 -0.05
N VAL A 50 -3.99 4.18 -1.39
CA VAL A 50 -3.06 3.34 -2.16
C VAL A 50 -1.61 3.65 -1.76
N VAL A 51 -1.24 4.93 -1.75
CA VAL A 51 0.10 5.39 -1.38
C VAL A 51 0.42 5.03 0.06
N GLY A 52 -0.48 5.29 1.00
CA GLY A 52 -0.28 4.95 2.41
C GLY A 52 -0.08 3.44 2.64
N THR A 53 -0.87 2.62 1.94
CA THR A 53 -0.75 1.15 2.00
C THR A 53 0.58 0.66 1.43
N ALA A 54 1.05 1.26 0.33
CA ALA A 54 2.33 0.93 -0.29
C ALA A 54 3.51 1.31 0.63
N VAL A 55 3.48 2.50 1.22
CA VAL A 55 4.49 2.95 2.20
C VAL A 55 4.51 2.03 3.43
N ALA A 56 3.34 1.69 3.99
CA ALA A 56 3.27 0.77 5.11
C ALA A 56 3.86 -0.62 4.77
N GLY A 57 3.61 -1.11 3.55
CA GLY A 57 4.20 -2.36 3.08
C GLY A 57 5.72 -2.30 2.96
N TYR A 58 6.25 -1.18 2.46
CA TYR A 58 7.69 -0.94 2.35
C TYR A 58 8.38 -0.87 3.72
N GLU A 59 7.84 -0.08 4.66
CA GLU A 59 8.39 0.06 6.01
C GLU A 59 8.35 -1.27 6.77
N LEU A 60 7.29 -2.06 6.58
CA LEU A 60 7.22 -3.39 7.19
C LEU A 60 8.26 -4.36 6.62
N SER A 61 8.49 -4.33 5.30
CA SER A 61 9.53 -5.15 4.67
C SER A 61 10.90 -4.79 5.22
N LYS A 62 11.19 -3.49 5.31
CA LYS A 62 12.45 -3.00 5.86
C LYS A 62 12.64 -3.39 7.33
N GLY A 63 11.59 -3.25 8.13
CA GLY A 63 11.63 -3.67 9.54
C GLY A 63 11.86 -5.18 9.71
N ALA A 64 11.33 -6.01 8.80
CA ALA A 64 11.61 -7.44 8.79
C ALA A 64 13.09 -7.73 8.46
N ASP A 65 13.64 -7.06 7.45
CA ASP A 65 15.06 -7.20 7.09
C ASP A 65 16.00 -6.75 8.24
N ASP A 66 15.67 -5.65 8.90
CA ASP A 66 16.42 -5.14 10.07
C ASP A 66 16.35 -6.10 11.26
N PHE A 67 15.18 -6.74 11.47
CA PHE A 67 14.99 -7.75 12.50
C PHE A 67 15.83 -9.00 12.24
N ASP A 68 15.78 -9.55 11.01
CA ASP A 68 16.57 -10.72 10.62
C ASP A 68 18.09 -10.44 10.72
N ALA A 69 18.52 -9.24 10.33
CA ALA A 69 19.91 -8.81 10.47
C ALA A 69 20.34 -8.75 11.94
N SER A 70 19.44 -8.29 12.82
CA SER A 70 19.67 -8.22 14.26
C SER A 70 19.76 -9.61 14.89
N GLU A 71 18.87 -10.56 14.53
CA GLU A 71 18.95 -11.95 14.99
C GLU A 71 20.28 -12.60 14.58
N GLY A 72 20.69 -12.44 13.31
CA GLY A 72 21.97 -12.96 12.84
C GLY A 72 23.17 -12.35 13.57
N ALA A 73 23.10 -11.06 13.94
CA ALA A 73 24.15 -10.40 14.71
C ALA A 73 24.22 -10.94 16.15
N VAL A 74 23.07 -11.17 16.79
CA VAL A 74 22.97 -11.79 18.11
C VAL A 74 23.53 -13.21 18.08
N GLU A 75 23.17 -14.03 17.11
CA GLU A 75 23.67 -15.40 16.97
C GLU A 75 25.20 -15.44 16.81
N ARG A 76 25.78 -14.53 16.01
CA ARG A 76 27.24 -14.39 15.87
C ARG A 76 27.92 -13.97 17.16
N SER A 77 27.29 -13.07 17.93
CA SER A 77 27.80 -12.62 19.24
C SER A 77 27.83 -13.76 20.26
N PHE A 78 26.79 -14.60 20.29
CA PHE A 78 26.74 -15.78 21.16
C PHE A 78 27.69 -16.89 20.72
N ARG A 79 28.04 -16.99 19.43
CA ARG A 79 28.90 -18.06 18.92
C ARG A 79 30.38 -17.91 19.29
N GLY A 80 30.87 -16.69 19.50
CA GLY A 80 32.23 -16.37 19.98
C GLY A 80 33.39 -16.90 19.10
N PRO A 81 34.60 -16.30 19.15
CA PRO A 81 35.77 -16.90 18.50
C PRO A 81 36.17 -18.14 19.31
N ARG A 82 36.25 -19.30 18.64
CA ARG A 82 36.88 -20.50 19.20
C ARG A 82 38.39 -20.31 19.29
#